data_AF-A0A7S9LTR2-F1
#
_entry.id   AF-A0A7S9LTR2-F1
#
_cell.length_a   1.000
_cell.length_b   1.000
_cell.length_c   1.000
_cell.angle_alpha   90.00
_cell.angle_beta   90.00
_cell.angle_gamma   90.00
#
_symmetry.space_group_name_H-M   'P 1'
#
loop_
_entity.id
_entity.type
_entity.pdbx_description
1 polymer ?
#
loop_
_entity_poly.entity_id
_entity_poly.type
_entity_poly.pdbx_seq_one_letter_code
_entity_poly.pdbx_strand_id
1 'polypeptide(L)'
;MIYDLELHLLRLQAHSFARHVGPDLVDEIIVVLNAVDEGPLRSAVDGIVPLYGALAPKVRIVSGDELLSTAPRGSSPLARLSQTVFPLRRWRDRKSRLGWGGYRGWVTQQMMKLALGRVCHARHVVILDGKNVWCDAPSLEDFFEGDGRVRIPMMSRRDGNAAFWRMIDTWLPPSLHAVGSSQTAAEFDEHTTFATPFPVEADVLRVTEASVARTRGGLPQAFLLRRKRPTEFCCVNALVRFQDGTLRKRFAPREPLCISFFGSMKDQDIESLLRRIETEQPLMIGLHHKVVPRLTSEHRQRLKSATAVDLDAVEASSPPLGTDELARRCHG
;
A
#
# COMPACT_ATOMS: atom_id res chain seq x y z
N MET A 1 5.13 -1.97 0.05
CA MET A 1 5.96 -0.94 0.72
C MET A 1 6.32 -1.42 2.12
N ILE A 2 7.54 -1.19 2.61
CA ILE A 2 8.04 -1.84 3.83
C ILE A 2 8.80 -0.86 4.74
N TYR A 3 8.64 -1.02 6.05
CA TYR A 3 9.46 -0.43 7.11
C TYR A 3 10.02 -1.54 8.01
N ASP A 4 10.91 -1.17 8.93
CA ASP A 4 11.66 -2.09 9.81
C ASP A 4 10.79 -3.14 10.53
N LEU A 5 9.68 -2.70 11.13
CA LEU A 5 8.75 -3.57 11.84
C LEU A 5 8.02 -4.59 10.95
N GLU A 6 8.02 -4.42 9.63
CA GLU A 6 7.32 -5.30 8.69
C GLU A 6 8.25 -6.28 7.95
N LEU A 7 9.54 -6.34 8.30
CA LEU A 7 10.49 -7.25 7.65
C LEU A 7 10.08 -8.73 7.77
N HIS A 8 9.55 -9.15 8.93
CA HIS A 8 9.05 -10.51 9.11
C HIS A 8 7.81 -10.79 8.24
N LEU A 9 6.92 -9.80 8.07
CA LEU A 9 5.78 -9.91 7.17
C LEU A 9 6.21 -9.94 5.71
N LEU A 10 7.25 -9.18 5.32
CA LEU A 10 7.81 -9.25 3.97
C LEU A 10 8.39 -10.62 3.67
N ARG A 11 9.08 -11.26 4.62
CA ARG A 11 9.58 -12.64 4.46
C ARG A 11 8.42 -13.61 4.20
N LEU A 12 7.38 -13.51 5.01
CA LEU A 12 6.17 -14.32 4.87
C LEU A 12 5.49 -14.10 3.51
N GLN A 13 5.35 -12.83 3.10
CA GLN A 13 4.87 -12.44 1.79
C GLN A 13 5.73 -13.07 0.69
N ALA A 14 7.05 -12.90 0.72
CA ALA A 14 7.99 -13.43 -0.27
C ALA A 14 7.86 -14.96 -0.43
N HIS A 15 7.82 -15.70 0.67
CA HIS A 15 7.61 -17.15 0.65
C HIS A 15 6.27 -17.54 0.03
N SER A 16 5.19 -16.88 0.41
CA SER A 16 3.87 -17.15 -0.17
C SER A 16 3.83 -16.80 -1.66
N PHE A 17 4.53 -15.72 -2.05
CA PHE A 17 4.63 -15.26 -3.43
C PHE A 17 5.37 -16.29 -4.29
N ALA A 18 6.53 -16.77 -3.83
CA ALA A 18 7.32 -17.80 -4.49
C ALA A 18 6.57 -19.12 -4.67
N ARG A 19 5.65 -19.43 -3.74
CA ARG A 19 4.87 -20.66 -3.76
C ARG A 19 3.70 -20.58 -4.75
N HIS A 20 2.97 -19.48 -4.73
CA HIS A 20 1.64 -19.40 -5.35
C HIS A 20 1.64 -18.61 -6.66
N VAL A 21 2.55 -17.67 -6.85
CA VAL A 21 2.52 -16.77 -8.01
C VAL A 21 3.45 -17.27 -9.11
N GLY A 22 2.88 -17.61 -10.27
CA GLY A 22 3.64 -18.02 -11.45
C GLY A 22 4.51 -16.88 -12.02
N PRO A 23 5.74 -17.15 -12.47
CA PRO A 23 6.65 -16.12 -12.99
C PRO A 23 6.11 -15.39 -14.21
N ASP A 24 5.24 -16.02 -15.01
CA ASP A 24 4.65 -15.42 -16.21
C ASP A 24 3.52 -14.43 -15.91
N LEU A 25 3.00 -14.40 -14.68
CA LEU A 25 1.94 -13.47 -14.27
C LEU A 25 2.47 -12.11 -13.84
N VAL A 26 3.77 -11.99 -13.59
CA VAL A 26 4.37 -10.82 -12.96
C VAL A 26 5.54 -10.34 -13.78
N ASP A 27 5.47 -9.12 -14.29
CA ASP A 27 6.60 -8.50 -15.00
C ASP A 27 7.71 -8.06 -14.04
N GLU A 28 7.32 -7.43 -12.92
CA GLU A 28 8.24 -6.82 -11.95
C GLU A 28 7.60 -6.78 -10.55
N ILE A 29 8.42 -6.94 -9.51
CA ILE A 29 8.04 -6.77 -8.10
C ILE A 29 8.82 -5.58 -7.54
N ILE A 30 8.11 -4.49 -7.21
CA ILE A 30 8.75 -3.27 -6.68
C ILE A 30 8.61 -3.23 -5.16
N VAL A 31 9.72 -3.45 -4.44
CA VAL A 31 9.78 -3.29 -2.99
C VAL A 31 10.22 -1.87 -2.65
N VAL A 32 9.29 -1.06 -2.17
CA VAL A 32 9.56 0.32 -1.76
C VAL A 32 9.97 0.40 -0.30
N LEU A 33 11.13 1.01 -0.04
CA LEU A 33 11.65 1.26 1.30
C LEU A 33 11.02 2.53 1.90
N ASN A 34 10.49 2.42 3.12
CA ASN A 34 9.91 3.53 3.87
C ASN A 34 10.51 3.58 5.28
N ALA A 35 11.80 3.89 5.37
CA ALA A 35 12.53 3.96 6.63
C ALA A 35 13.13 5.35 6.89
N VAL A 36 13.44 5.58 8.16
CA VAL A 36 14.30 6.69 8.60
C VAL A 36 15.74 6.45 8.17
N ASP A 37 16.23 5.22 8.23
CA ASP A 37 17.53 4.85 7.65
C ASP A 37 17.28 3.70 6.68
N GLU A 38 17.37 4.00 5.40
CA GLU A 38 17.12 3.01 4.35
C GLU A 38 18.30 2.05 4.17
N GLY A 39 19.50 2.35 4.67
CA GLY A 39 20.68 1.50 4.51
C GLY A 39 20.50 0.12 5.15
N PRO A 40 20.29 0.05 6.49
CA PRO A 40 20.03 -1.22 7.17
C PRO A 40 18.77 -1.92 6.66
N LEU A 41 17.71 -1.16 6.33
CA LEU A 41 16.48 -1.74 5.78
C LEU A 41 16.75 -2.38 4.40
N ARG A 42 17.50 -1.71 3.53
CA ARG A 42 17.90 -2.24 2.22
C ARG A 42 18.66 -3.54 2.36
N SER A 43 19.72 -3.57 3.19
CA SER A 43 20.49 -4.81 3.43
C SER A 43 19.60 -5.95 3.93
N ALA A 44 18.62 -5.66 4.80
CA ALA A 44 17.67 -6.66 5.25
C ALA A 44 16.74 -7.15 4.13
N VAL A 45 16.25 -6.24 3.26
CA VAL A 45 15.42 -6.60 2.11
C VAL A 45 16.23 -7.37 1.06
N ASP A 46 17.49 -7.01 0.81
CA ASP A 46 18.39 -7.77 -0.07
C ASP A 46 18.51 -9.23 0.37
N GLY A 47 18.60 -9.48 1.69
CA GLY A 47 18.57 -10.84 2.25
C GLY A 47 17.22 -11.57 2.11
N ILE A 48 16.13 -10.85 1.81
CA ILE A 48 14.79 -11.41 1.59
C ILE A 48 14.54 -11.69 0.11
N VAL A 49 15.20 -10.99 -0.82
CA VAL A 49 15.01 -11.17 -2.27
C VAL A 49 15.11 -12.63 -2.71
N PRO A 50 16.08 -13.45 -2.26
CA PRO A 50 16.14 -14.87 -2.64
C PRO A 50 14.90 -15.69 -2.25
N LEU A 51 14.14 -15.26 -1.24
CA LEU A 51 12.94 -15.96 -0.77
C LEU A 51 11.77 -15.86 -1.76
N TYR A 52 11.84 -14.97 -2.76
CA TYR A 52 10.90 -14.93 -3.88
C TYR A 52 11.09 -16.08 -4.89
N GLY A 53 12.10 -16.93 -4.72
CA GLY A 53 12.31 -18.11 -5.58
C GLY A 53 12.54 -17.73 -7.03
N ALA A 54 11.79 -18.33 -7.97
CA ALA A 54 11.89 -18.06 -9.40
C ALA A 54 11.61 -16.58 -9.78
N LEU A 55 10.94 -15.82 -8.89
CA LEU A 55 10.63 -14.42 -9.09
C LEU A 55 11.71 -13.46 -8.58
N ALA A 56 12.73 -13.95 -7.86
CA ALA A 56 13.80 -13.11 -7.32
C ALA A 56 14.46 -12.17 -8.36
N PRO A 57 14.72 -12.58 -9.63
CA PRO A 57 15.25 -11.70 -10.66
C PRO A 57 14.32 -10.55 -11.06
N LYS A 58 13.02 -10.64 -10.73
CA LYS A 58 12.01 -9.63 -11.02
C LYS A 58 11.85 -8.63 -9.87
N VAL A 59 12.56 -8.82 -8.75
CA VAL A 59 12.47 -7.92 -7.60
C VAL A 59 13.39 -6.72 -7.78
N ARG A 60 12.82 -5.52 -7.70
CA ARG A 60 13.54 -4.25 -7.66
C ARG A 60 13.26 -3.51 -6.36
N ILE A 61 14.32 -3.05 -5.69
CA ILE A 61 14.22 -2.33 -4.42
C ILE A 61 14.40 -0.83 -4.65
N VAL A 62 13.34 -0.08 -4.39
CA VAL A 62 13.24 1.35 -4.69
C VAL A 62 13.28 2.18 -3.40
N SER A 63 14.12 3.21 -3.37
CA SER A 63 14.20 4.14 -2.23
C SER A 63 13.05 5.15 -2.24
N GLY A 64 12.79 5.76 -1.08
CA GLY A 64 11.87 6.90 -1.04
C GLY A 64 12.37 8.07 -1.88
N ASP A 65 13.68 8.23 -1.99
CA ASP A 65 14.29 9.29 -2.79
C ASP A 65 14.10 9.11 -4.28
N GLU A 66 14.28 7.89 -4.79
CA GLU A 66 14.02 7.57 -6.18
C GLU A 66 12.56 7.90 -6.56
N LEU A 67 11.61 7.61 -5.65
CA LEU A 67 10.20 7.91 -5.85
C LEU A 67 9.84 9.38 -5.70
N LEU A 68 10.33 10.08 -4.67
CA LEU A 68 9.79 11.38 -4.24
C LEU A 68 10.68 12.57 -4.60
N SER A 69 11.97 12.37 -4.82
CA SER A 69 12.92 13.46 -5.13
C SER A 69 12.96 13.83 -6.61
N THR A 70 12.40 13.00 -7.48
CA THR A 70 12.26 13.31 -8.90
C THR A 70 11.13 14.32 -9.11
N ALA A 71 11.30 15.26 -10.03
CA ALA A 71 10.14 16.04 -10.51
C ALA A 71 9.28 15.10 -11.37
N PRO A 72 7.95 15.08 -11.23
CA PRO A 72 7.09 14.40 -12.20
C PRO A 72 7.45 14.86 -13.63
N ARG A 73 7.48 13.94 -14.59
CA ARG A 73 7.63 14.31 -16.00
C ARG A 73 6.50 15.28 -16.39
N GLY A 74 6.84 16.38 -17.06
CA GLY A 74 5.87 17.43 -17.43
C GLY A 74 5.54 18.44 -16.33
N SER A 75 6.27 18.44 -15.20
CA SER A 75 6.08 19.44 -14.14
C SER A 75 6.31 20.87 -14.64
N SER A 76 5.41 21.77 -14.25
CA SER A 76 5.55 23.21 -14.55
C SER A 76 6.87 23.75 -13.96
N PRO A 77 7.43 24.83 -14.54
CA PRO A 77 8.61 25.49 -13.95
C PRO A 77 8.42 25.85 -12.48
N LEU A 78 7.21 26.24 -12.08
CA LEU A 78 6.87 26.51 -10.68
C LEU A 78 6.89 25.27 -9.79
N ALA A 79 6.50 24.09 -10.29
CA ALA A 79 6.59 22.84 -9.55
C ALA A 79 8.05 22.35 -9.42
N ARG A 80 8.90 22.63 -10.42
CA ARG A 80 10.35 22.39 -10.31
C ARG A 80 11.02 23.36 -9.34
N LEU A 81 10.62 24.64 -9.38
CA LEU A 81 11.04 25.66 -8.42
C LEU A 81 10.54 25.34 -7.02
N SER A 82 9.31 24.85 -6.84
CA SER A 82 8.82 24.49 -5.51
C SER A 82 9.66 23.36 -4.90
N GLN A 83 10.12 22.39 -5.69
CA GLN A 83 11.03 21.34 -5.21
C GLN A 83 12.41 21.88 -4.81
N THR A 84 12.89 22.95 -5.45
CA THR A 84 14.21 23.55 -5.17
C THR A 84 14.17 24.65 -4.10
N VAL A 85 13.05 25.37 -3.99
CA VAL A 85 12.90 26.59 -3.17
C VAL A 85 12.14 26.33 -1.86
N PHE A 86 11.38 25.23 -1.74
CA PHE A 86 10.63 24.99 -0.50
C PHE A 86 11.54 24.74 0.71
N PRO A 87 11.06 25.12 1.91
CA PRO A 87 11.69 24.77 3.18
C PRO A 87 11.90 23.27 3.34
N LEU A 88 11.29 22.39 2.53
CA LEU A 88 11.62 20.95 2.50
C LEU A 88 13.09 20.70 2.22
N ARG A 89 13.77 21.47 1.36
CA ARG A 89 15.22 21.30 1.17
C ARG A 89 15.99 21.75 2.42
N ARG A 90 15.65 22.87 3.06
CA ARG A 90 16.25 23.28 4.35
C ARG A 90 15.89 22.35 5.53
N TRP A 91 14.69 21.80 5.56
CA TRP A 91 14.20 20.84 6.56
C TRP A 91 14.84 19.48 6.35
N ARG A 92 15.01 19.09 5.09
CA ARG A 92 15.76 17.92 4.68
C ARG A 92 17.23 18.12 4.95
N ASP A 93 17.89 19.21 4.59
CA ASP A 93 19.32 19.44 4.87
C ASP A 93 19.64 19.39 6.37
N ARG A 94 18.71 19.79 7.25
CA ARG A 94 18.84 19.60 8.71
C ARG A 94 18.57 18.16 9.19
N LYS A 95 17.82 17.37 8.42
CA LYS A 95 17.42 15.98 8.71
C LYS A 95 17.90 15.01 7.63
N SER A 96 18.90 15.34 6.82
CA SER A 96 19.15 14.70 5.51
C SER A 96 19.78 13.32 5.64
N ARG A 97 20.18 12.99 6.87
CA ARG A 97 20.55 11.64 7.29
C ARG A 97 19.34 10.74 7.56
N LEU A 98 18.12 11.28 7.54
CA LEU A 98 16.88 10.57 7.78
C LEU A 98 16.11 10.45 6.45
N GLY A 99 15.98 9.23 5.94
CA GLY A 99 15.07 8.83 4.89
C GLY A 99 13.61 9.21 5.19
N TRP A 100 12.76 9.00 4.19
CA TRP A 100 11.40 9.56 4.17
C TRP A 100 10.48 9.01 5.28
N GLY A 101 10.81 7.86 5.89
CA GLY A 101 10.06 7.30 7.02
C GLY A 101 10.04 8.22 8.25
N GLY A 102 11.00 9.13 8.40
CA GLY A 102 11.08 10.09 9.51
C GLY A 102 10.04 11.22 9.46
N TYR A 103 9.29 11.33 8.36
CA TYR A 103 8.30 12.40 8.12
C TYR A 103 6.86 11.96 8.41
N ARG A 104 6.68 11.01 9.35
CA ARG A 104 5.46 10.25 9.67
C ARG A 104 5.22 9.11 8.69
N GLY A 105 5.78 7.94 9.01
CA GLY A 105 5.83 6.74 8.16
C GLY A 105 4.53 6.41 7.42
N TRP A 106 3.37 6.47 8.10
CA TRP A 106 2.07 6.23 7.45
C TRP A 106 1.78 7.23 6.31
N VAL A 107 1.98 8.53 6.53
CA VAL A 107 1.71 9.55 5.50
C VAL A 107 2.68 9.41 4.33
N THR A 108 3.95 9.17 4.62
CA THR A 108 4.95 8.90 3.59
C THR A 108 4.57 7.69 2.76
N GLN A 109 4.02 6.65 3.39
CA GLN A 109 3.52 5.47 2.69
C GLN A 109 2.42 5.84 1.68
N GLN A 110 1.46 6.69 2.08
CA GLN A 110 0.41 7.16 1.17
C GLN A 110 1.01 7.90 -0.05
N MET A 111 1.99 8.78 0.17
CA MET A 111 2.64 9.52 -0.91
C MET A 111 3.36 8.59 -1.90
N MET A 112 4.17 7.65 -1.40
CA MET A 112 4.95 6.78 -2.26
C MET A 112 4.07 5.83 -3.09
N LYS A 113 2.92 5.38 -2.56
CA LYS A 113 1.95 4.60 -3.35
C LYS A 113 1.45 5.36 -4.59
N LEU A 114 1.19 6.67 -4.48
CA LEU A 114 0.87 7.49 -5.65
C LEU A 114 2.08 7.65 -6.58
N ALA A 115 3.27 7.83 -6.02
CA ALA A 115 4.50 8.02 -6.79
C ALA A 115 4.96 6.75 -7.55
N LEU A 116 4.40 5.57 -7.26
CA LEU A 116 4.71 4.32 -7.98
C LEU A 116 4.54 4.46 -9.50
N GLY A 117 3.58 5.27 -9.96
CA GLY A 117 3.39 5.55 -11.39
C GLY A 117 4.64 6.07 -12.10
N ARG A 118 5.60 6.66 -11.39
CA ARG A 118 6.88 7.14 -11.95
C ARG A 118 7.83 6.03 -12.36
N VAL A 119 7.76 4.89 -11.68
CA VAL A 119 8.74 3.81 -11.78
C VAL A 119 8.13 2.49 -12.26
N CYS A 120 6.80 2.38 -12.33
CA CYS A 120 6.12 1.24 -12.93
C CYS A 120 6.12 1.35 -14.47
N HIS A 121 6.53 0.27 -15.13
CA HIS A 121 6.52 0.17 -16.60
C HIS A 121 5.30 -0.58 -17.14
N ALA A 122 4.79 -1.56 -16.38
CA ALA A 122 3.58 -2.29 -16.73
C ALA A 122 2.35 -1.35 -16.80
N ARG A 123 1.37 -1.74 -17.63
CA ARG A 123 0.09 -1.03 -17.71
C ARG A 123 -0.69 -1.15 -16.41
N HIS A 124 -0.68 -2.34 -15.82
CA HIS A 124 -1.44 -2.66 -14.63
C HIS A 124 -0.50 -2.89 -13.44
N VAL A 125 -0.93 -2.46 -12.26
CA VAL A 125 -0.16 -2.54 -11.01
C VAL A 125 -1.07 -3.07 -9.92
N VAL A 126 -0.58 -4.00 -9.11
CA VAL A 126 -1.25 -4.42 -7.87
C VAL A 126 -0.44 -3.89 -6.69
N ILE A 127 -1.01 -2.93 -5.96
CA ILE A 127 -0.36 -2.34 -4.78
C ILE A 127 -0.62 -3.24 -3.56
N LEU A 128 0.47 -3.69 -2.95
CA LEU A 128 0.47 -4.50 -1.72
C LEU A 128 1.14 -3.77 -0.56
N ASP A 129 0.61 -3.98 0.64
CA ASP A 129 1.30 -3.71 1.90
C ASP A 129 2.13 -4.96 2.28
N GLY A 130 3.15 -4.81 3.13
CA GLY A 130 3.98 -5.96 3.57
C GLY A 130 3.23 -7.08 4.27
N LYS A 131 2.01 -6.79 4.76
CA LYS A 131 1.11 -7.72 5.45
C LYS A 131 0.33 -8.68 4.56
N ASN A 132 0.34 -8.50 3.23
CA ASN A 132 -0.47 -9.34 2.34
C ASN A 132 0.25 -10.66 2.04
N VAL A 133 -0.35 -11.78 2.39
CA VAL A 133 0.20 -13.14 2.22
C VAL A 133 -0.73 -13.93 1.31
N TRP A 134 -0.17 -14.62 0.32
CA TRP A 134 -0.93 -15.44 -0.62
C TRP A 134 -1.35 -16.77 0.01
N CYS A 135 -2.59 -17.16 -0.24
CA CYS A 135 -3.17 -18.44 0.15
C CYS A 135 -3.37 -19.37 -1.06
N ASP A 136 -3.54 -18.80 -2.25
CA ASP A 136 -3.76 -19.54 -3.49
C ASP A 136 -3.09 -18.84 -4.68
N ALA A 137 -3.04 -19.53 -5.82
CA ALA A 137 -2.46 -19.04 -7.07
C ALA A 137 -3.39 -18.01 -7.74
N PRO A 138 -2.93 -16.77 -7.98
CA PRO A 138 -3.74 -15.79 -8.69
C PRO A 138 -3.88 -16.10 -10.17
N SER A 139 -4.93 -15.54 -10.77
CA SER A 139 -5.08 -15.34 -12.21
C SER A 139 -5.09 -13.85 -12.56
N LEU A 140 -4.93 -13.50 -13.84
CA LEU A 140 -5.14 -12.11 -14.29
C LEU A 140 -6.59 -11.67 -14.08
N GLU A 141 -7.54 -12.60 -14.23
CA GLU A 141 -8.96 -12.36 -14.03
C GLU A 141 -9.28 -11.99 -12.59
N ASP A 142 -8.42 -12.28 -11.62
CA ASP A 142 -8.62 -11.79 -10.25
C ASP A 142 -8.48 -10.26 -10.14
N PHE A 143 -7.70 -9.63 -11.02
CA PHE A 143 -7.39 -8.21 -10.88
C PHE A 143 -7.96 -7.37 -12.00
N PHE A 144 -8.22 -7.96 -13.18
CA PHE A 144 -8.58 -7.22 -14.38
C PHE A 144 -9.69 -7.94 -15.16
N GLU A 145 -10.64 -7.17 -15.69
CA GLU A 145 -11.64 -7.63 -16.67
C GLU A 145 -11.00 -7.76 -18.07
N GLY A 146 -11.65 -8.51 -18.96
CA GLY A 146 -11.19 -8.66 -20.35
C GLY A 146 -11.16 -7.34 -21.15
N ASP A 147 -11.90 -6.33 -20.72
CA ASP A 147 -11.88 -4.97 -21.29
C ASP A 147 -10.77 -4.07 -20.70
N GLY A 148 -9.97 -4.59 -19.77
CA GLY A 148 -8.86 -3.91 -19.11
C GLY A 148 -9.25 -3.13 -17.85
N ARG A 149 -10.54 -3.05 -17.49
CA ARG A 149 -10.96 -2.45 -16.22
C ARG A 149 -10.42 -3.23 -15.04
N VAL A 150 -10.19 -2.51 -13.95
CA VAL A 150 -9.64 -3.04 -12.72
C VAL A 150 -10.75 -3.64 -11.86
N ARG A 151 -10.65 -4.92 -11.50
CA ARG A 151 -11.58 -5.57 -10.59
C ARG A 151 -11.23 -5.23 -9.15
N ILE A 152 -12.14 -4.55 -8.45
CA ILE A 152 -11.94 -4.17 -7.05
C ILE A 152 -13.29 -4.15 -6.29
N PRO A 153 -13.30 -4.43 -4.96
CA PRO A 153 -14.51 -4.22 -4.18
C PRO A 153 -15.00 -2.78 -4.25
N MET A 154 -16.28 -2.65 -4.61
CA MET A 154 -17.01 -1.40 -4.71
C MET A 154 -18.00 -1.34 -3.55
N MET A 155 -17.92 -0.28 -2.75
CA MET A 155 -18.77 -0.07 -1.59
C MET A 155 -19.81 1.00 -1.95
N SER A 156 -21.10 0.68 -1.86
CA SER A 156 -22.15 1.70 -1.99
C SER A 156 -22.42 2.37 -0.64
N ARG A 157 -22.78 3.65 -0.69
CA ARG A 157 -23.32 4.37 0.48
C ARG A 157 -24.67 3.81 0.92
N ARG A 158 -25.38 3.13 0.01
CA ARG A 158 -26.69 2.53 0.26
C ARG A 158 -26.61 1.19 1.01
N ASP A 159 -25.49 0.48 0.93
CA ASP A 159 -25.32 -0.85 1.53
C ASP A 159 -25.10 -0.81 3.06
N GLY A 160 -25.16 0.37 3.68
CA GLY A 160 -25.26 0.50 5.14
C GLY A 160 -23.95 0.33 5.92
N ASN A 161 -22.77 0.25 5.26
CA ASN A 161 -21.49 0.19 5.97
C ASN A 161 -21.07 1.57 6.52
N ALA A 162 -21.76 2.01 7.59
CA ALA A 162 -21.56 3.33 8.18
C ALA A 162 -20.12 3.55 8.69
N ALA A 163 -19.43 2.48 9.15
CA ALA A 163 -18.05 2.58 9.61
C ALA A 163 -17.09 2.92 8.45
N PHE A 164 -17.25 2.25 7.30
CA PHE A 164 -16.52 2.56 6.09
C PHE A 164 -16.74 4.01 5.65
N TRP A 165 -18.01 4.43 5.56
CA TRP A 165 -18.34 5.77 5.07
C TRP A 165 -17.90 6.90 6.00
N ARG A 166 -17.88 6.69 7.33
CA ARG A 166 -17.26 7.66 8.25
C ARG A 166 -15.77 7.90 7.96
N MET A 167 -15.04 6.87 7.55
CA MET A 167 -13.64 7.02 7.13
C MET A 167 -13.54 7.77 5.80
N ILE A 168 -14.38 7.44 4.83
CA ILE A 168 -14.44 8.15 3.55
C ILE A 168 -14.76 9.64 3.75
N ASP A 169 -15.75 9.97 4.58
CA ASP A 169 -16.12 11.37 4.87
C ASP A 169 -14.96 12.16 5.52
N THR A 170 -14.03 11.45 6.16
CA THR A 170 -12.81 12.04 6.73
C THR A 170 -11.71 12.24 5.68
N TRP A 171 -11.48 11.26 4.81
CA TRP A 171 -10.33 11.22 3.87
C TRP A 171 -10.62 11.77 2.48
N LEU A 172 -11.86 11.68 2.01
CA LEU A 172 -12.25 12.10 0.67
C LEU A 172 -12.19 13.62 0.48
N PRO A 173 -12.69 14.49 1.41
CA PRO A 173 -12.59 15.94 1.22
C PRO A 173 -11.18 16.48 1.01
N PRO A 174 -10.15 16.14 1.82
CA PRO A 174 -8.80 16.60 1.55
C PRO A 174 -8.21 15.99 0.27
N SER A 175 -8.67 14.81 -0.17
CA SER A 175 -8.24 14.16 -1.41
C SER A 175 -8.84 14.83 -2.66
N LEU A 176 -10.13 15.17 -2.66
CA LEU A 176 -10.79 15.98 -3.69
C LEU A 176 -10.07 17.32 -3.88
N HIS A 177 -9.80 18.00 -2.77
CA HIS A 177 -9.06 19.25 -2.75
C HIS A 177 -7.61 19.05 -3.24
N ALA A 178 -6.96 17.94 -2.92
CA ALA A 178 -5.60 17.63 -3.38
C ALA A 178 -5.52 17.48 -4.91
N VAL A 179 -6.50 16.81 -5.52
CA VAL A 179 -6.56 16.60 -6.99
C VAL A 179 -7.26 17.74 -7.75
N GLY A 180 -7.64 18.83 -7.07
CA GLY A 180 -8.27 19.99 -7.70
C GLY A 180 -9.71 19.75 -8.18
N SER A 181 -10.37 18.72 -7.67
CA SER A 181 -11.78 18.46 -7.99
C SER A 181 -12.68 19.48 -7.31
N SER A 182 -13.70 19.94 -8.03
CA SER A 182 -14.77 20.80 -7.51
C SER A 182 -15.90 20.02 -6.82
N GLN A 183 -15.86 18.68 -6.89
CA GLN A 183 -16.88 17.82 -6.28
C GLN A 183 -16.74 17.80 -4.75
N THR A 184 -17.80 17.36 -4.09
CA THR A 184 -17.94 17.19 -2.66
C THR A 184 -18.09 15.70 -2.31
N ALA A 185 -17.79 15.33 -1.07
CA ALA A 185 -17.94 13.94 -0.61
C ALA A 185 -19.41 13.45 -0.61
N ALA A 186 -20.39 14.37 -0.63
CA ALA A 186 -21.80 14.05 -0.72
C ALA A 186 -22.19 13.51 -2.10
N GLU A 187 -21.45 13.90 -3.16
CA GLU A 187 -21.69 13.48 -4.54
C GLU A 187 -21.16 12.06 -4.84
N PHE A 188 -20.50 11.42 -3.88
CA PHE A 188 -20.03 10.04 -4.00
C PHE A 188 -21.04 9.10 -3.35
N ASP A 189 -21.71 8.30 -4.17
CA ASP A 189 -22.60 7.22 -3.76
C ASP A 189 -21.91 5.84 -3.80
N GLU A 190 -20.76 5.76 -4.47
CA GLU A 190 -19.88 4.59 -4.52
C GLU A 190 -18.42 4.99 -4.30
N HIS A 191 -17.63 4.07 -3.74
CA HIS A 191 -16.17 4.20 -3.60
C HIS A 191 -15.52 2.81 -3.66
N THR A 192 -14.29 2.69 -4.18
CA THR A 192 -13.56 1.41 -4.07
C THR A 192 -13.17 1.13 -2.61
N THR A 193 -12.72 -0.08 -2.27
CA THR A 193 -12.00 -0.30 -1.01
C THR A 193 -10.75 0.60 -0.93
N PHE A 194 -10.23 0.81 0.28
CA PHE A 194 -8.94 1.46 0.55
C PHE A 194 -7.93 0.47 1.18
N ALA A 195 -8.22 -0.82 1.13
CA ALA A 195 -7.36 -1.89 1.59
C ALA A 195 -6.60 -2.53 0.42
N THR A 196 -5.44 -3.12 0.72
CA THR A 196 -4.66 -3.91 -0.24
C THR A 196 -5.11 -5.38 -0.20
N PRO A 197 -5.07 -6.11 -1.33
CA PRO A 197 -4.52 -5.71 -2.63
C PRO A 197 -5.36 -4.62 -3.31
N PHE A 198 -4.67 -3.61 -3.86
CA PHE A 198 -5.31 -2.53 -4.62
C PHE A 198 -4.79 -2.56 -6.05
N PRO A 199 -5.47 -3.25 -6.98
CA PRO A 199 -5.14 -3.17 -8.39
C PRO A 199 -5.47 -1.77 -8.93
N VAL A 200 -4.69 -1.30 -9.90
CA VAL A 200 -4.84 0.03 -10.52
C VAL A 200 -4.09 0.08 -11.87
N GLU A 201 -4.56 0.87 -12.82
CA GLU A 201 -3.78 1.20 -14.01
C GLU A 201 -2.65 2.19 -13.66
N ALA A 202 -1.44 1.97 -14.19
CA ALA A 202 -0.29 2.83 -13.93
C ALA A 202 -0.51 4.27 -14.45
N ASP A 203 -1.31 4.45 -15.50
CA ASP A 203 -1.67 5.78 -16.03
C ASP A 203 -2.48 6.58 -14.99
N VAL A 204 -3.44 5.94 -14.31
CA VAL A 204 -4.27 6.56 -13.28
C VAL A 204 -3.39 7.07 -12.14
N LEU A 205 -2.38 6.31 -11.71
CA LEU A 205 -1.41 6.78 -10.71
C LEU A 205 -0.64 8.03 -11.18
N ARG A 206 -0.11 8.00 -12.41
CA ARG A 206 0.64 9.13 -13.00
C ARG A 206 -0.22 10.38 -13.14
N VAL A 207 -1.45 10.25 -13.64
CA VAL A 207 -2.36 11.38 -13.83
C VAL A 207 -2.84 11.92 -12.48
N THR A 208 -3.09 11.04 -11.49
CA THR A 208 -3.44 11.45 -10.11
C THR A 208 -2.32 12.27 -9.51
N GLU A 209 -1.09 11.77 -9.57
CA GLU A 209 0.08 12.50 -9.09
C GLU A 209 0.27 13.83 -9.81
N ALA A 210 0.17 13.87 -11.15
CA ALA A 210 0.31 15.09 -11.92
C ALA A 210 -0.76 16.13 -11.54
N SER A 211 -1.98 15.68 -11.24
CA SER A 211 -3.05 16.56 -10.74
C SER A 211 -2.72 17.14 -9.36
N VAL A 212 -2.23 16.31 -8.44
CA VAL A 212 -1.77 16.78 -7.11
C VAL A 212 -0.61 17.75 -7.27
N ALA A 213 0.37 17.47 -8.13
CA ALA A 213 1.49 18.36 -8.39
C ALA A 213 1.04 19.73 -8.92
N ARG A 214 0.08 19.75 -9.84
CA ARG A 214 -0.48 20.99 -10.41
C ARG A 214 -1.25 21.81 -9.37
N THR A 215 -2.05 21.16 -8.54
CA THR A 215 -2.97 21.82 -7.59
C THR A 215 -2.26 22.20 -6.28
N ARG A 216 -1.29 21.40 -5.86
CA ARG A 216 -0.67 21.47 -4.52
C ARG A 216 0.82 21.75 -4.54
N GLY A 217 1.46 21.78 -5.71
CA GLY A 217 2.89 21.96 -5.84
C GLY A 217 3.72 20.71 -5.54
N GLY A 218 3.09 19.54 -5.42
CA GLY A 218 3.74 18.22 -5.23
C GLY A 218 3.11 17.36 -4.14
N LEU A 219 3.48 16.08 -4.10
CA LEU A 219 3.04 15.15 -3.05
C LEU A 219 3.47 15.61 -1.64
N PRO A 220 4.74 16.01 -1.38
CA PRO A 220 5.12 16.47 -0.04
C PRO A 220 4.29 17.66 0.46
N GLN A 221 4.01 18.62 -0.41
CA GLN A 221 3.21 19.81 -0.10
C GLN A 221 1.75 19.45 0.21
N ALA A 222 1.18 18.49 -0.52
CA ALA A 222 -0.18 18.03 -0.31
C ALA A 222 -0.34 17.22 0.99
N PHE A 223 0.61 16.34 1.30
CA PHE A 223 0.46 15.33 2.36
C PHE A 223 1.13 15.73 3.69
N LEU A 224 2.30 16.38 3.68
CA LEU A 224 3.06 16.65 4.91
C LEU A 224 2.69 17.99 5.57
N LEU A 225 2.51 19.04 4.76
CA LEU A 225 2.36 20.42 5.24
C LEU A 225 0.94 20.77 5.72
N ARG A 226 -0.02 19.85 5.63
CA ARG A 226 -1.43 20.08 5.97
C ARG A 226 -1.86 19.26 7.18
N ARG A 227 -2.78 19.83 7.97
CA ARG A 227 -3.39 19.17 9.13
C ARG A 227 -4.37 18.08 8.72
N LYS A 228 -5.28 18.38 7.78
CA LYS A 228 -6.13 17.39 7.11
C LYS A 228 -5.38 16.86 5.89
N ARG A 229 -5.29 15.54 5.76
CA ARG A 229 -4.40 14.90 4.80
C ARG A 229 -5.18 14.03 3.84
N PRO A 230 -4.85 14.11 2.54
CA PRO A 230 -5.38 13.16 1.57
C PRO A 230 -4.81 11.75 1.81
N THR A 231 -5.45 10.75 1.20
CA THR A 231 -4.92 9.38 1.08
C THR A 231 -4.82 9.01 -0.40
N GLU A 232 -3.91 8.10 -0.76
CA GLU A 232 -3.65 7.69 -2.14
C GLU A 232 -4.91 7.19 -2.85
N PHE A 233 -5.64 6.28 -2.22
CA PHE A 233 -6.78 5.63 -2.86
C PHE A 233 -7.96 6.58 -2.97
N CYS A 234 -8.17 7.48 -2.00
CA CYS A 234 -9.16 8.53 -2.14
C CYS A 234 -8.77 9.56 -3.22
N CYS A 235 -7.48 9.88 -3.40
CA CYS A 235 -7.03 10.70 -4.52
C CYS A 235 -7.30 10.04 -5.87
N VAL A 236 -7.02 8.74 -6.00
CA VAL A 236 -7.32 7.95 -7.20
C VAL A 236 -8.82 7.96 -7.51
N ASN A 237 -9.66 7.62 -6.53
CA ASN A 237 -11.12 7.63 -6.68
C ASN A 237 -11.65 9.02 -7.04
N ALA A 238 -11.16 10.06 -6.36
CA ALA A 238 -11.53 11.45 -6.62
C ALA A 238 -11.19 11.87 -8.05
N LEU A 239 -9.98 11.55 -8.54
CA LEU A 239 -9.58 11.89 -9.89
C LEU A 239 -10.41 11.13 -10.93
N VAL A 240 -10.54 9.81 -10.79
CA VAL A 240 -11.32 9.00 -11.74
C VAL A 240 -12.76 9.50 -11.81
N ARG A 241 -13.41 9.73 -10.67
CA ARG A 241 -14.78 10.26 -10.66
C ARG A 241 -14.89 11.64 -11.30
N PHE A 242 -13.88 12.50 -11.10
CA PHE A 242 -13.83 13.84 -11.65
C PHE A 242 -13.63 13.85 -13.17
N GLN A 243 -12.72 13.03 -13.70
CA GLN A 243 -12.41 12.98 -15.13
C GLN A 243 -13.43 12.16 -15.92
N ASP A 244 -13.81 11.00 -15.37
CA ASP A 244 -14.60 10.02 -16.10
C ASP A 244 -16.10 10.14 -15.78
N GLY A 245 -16.49 10.88 -14.73
CA GLY A 245 -17.87 11.03 -14.30
C GLY A 245 -18.44 9.81 -13.58
N THR A 246 -17.71 8.70 -13.50
CA THR A 246 -18.06 7.51 -12.71
C THR A 246 -16.82 6.65 -12.47
N LEU A 247 -16.76 5.98 -11.32
CA LEU A 247 -15.71 5.01 -11.03
C LEU A 247 -15.80 3.78 -11.96
N ARG A 248 -17.01 3.44 -12.43
CA ARG A 248 -17.29 2.21 -13.20
C ARG A 248 -16.66 2.15 -14.59
N LYS A 249 -16.17 3.30 -15.09
CA LYS A 249 -15.39 3.37 -16.34
C LYS A 249 -14.01 2.76 -16.21
N ARG A 250 -13.42 2.78 -15.01
CA ARG A 250 -12.08 2.23 -14.73
C ARG A 250 -12.13 1.00 -13.83
N PHE A 251 -13.16 0.89 -13.00
CA PHE A 251 -13.30 -0.17 -12.01
C PHE A 251 -14.50 -1.07 -12.31
N ALA A 252 -14.30 -2.37 -12.16
CA ALA A 252 -15.34 -3.39 -12.19
C ALA A 252 -15.56 -3.92 -10.75
N PRO A 253 -16.81 -3.99 -10.26
CA PRO A 253 -17.08 -4.55 -8.93
C PRO A 253 -16.65 -6.02 -8.83
N ARG A 254 -16.08 -6.40 -7.68
CA ARG A 254 -15.86 -7.81 -7.30
C ARG A 254 -15.93 -8.02 -5.79
N GLU A 255 -16.02 -9.28 -5.38
CA GLU A 255 -15.86 -9.65 -3.97
C GLU A 255 -14.43 -9.43 -3.46
N PRO A 256 -14.23 -9.17 -2.15
CA PRO A 256 -12.91 -9.01 -1.56
C PRO A 256 -11.99 -10.22 -1.78
N LEU A 257 -10.75 -9.95 -2.19
CA LEU A 257 -9.70 -10.97 -2.33
C LEU A 257 -8.97 -11.32 -1.04
N CYS A 258 -9.14 -10.49 -0.02
CA CYS A 258 -8.29 -10.54 1.17
C CYS A 258 -9.10 -10.45 2.45
N ILE A 259 -8.87 -11.42 3.34
CA ILE A 259 -9.34 -11.37 4.74
C ILE A 259 -8.22 -10.78 5.60
N SER A 260 -8.46 -9.60 6.18
CA SER A 260 -7.43 -8.86 6.93
C SER A 260 -7.64 -8.90 8.43
N PHE A 261 -6.59 -9.28 9.15
CA PHE A 261 -6.44 -9.18 10.60
C PHE A 261 -5.86 -7.80 10.98
N PHE A 262 -6.59 -7.05 11.80
CA PHE A 262 -6.20 -5.72 12.26
C PHE A 262 -5.70 -5.72 13.70
N GLY A 263 -4.75 -4.84 14.02
CA GLY A 263 -4.09 -4.80 15.34
C GLY A 263 -5.02 -4.65 16.56
N SER A 264 -6.20 -4.07 16.37
CA SER A 264 -7.18 -3.81 17.44
C SER A 264 -8.24 -4.90 17.60
N MET A 265 -8.15 -6.00 16.86
CA MET A 265 -9.13 -7.09 16.93
C MET A 265 -9.14 -7.77 18.28
N LYS A 266 -10.32 -8.22 18.73
CA LYS A 266 -10.45 -9.11 19.88
C LYS A 266 -10.24 -10.56 19.44
N ASP A 267 -9.96 -11.45 20.39
CA ASP A 267 -9.65 -12.85 20.07
C ASP A 267 -10.85 -13.57 19.43
N GLN A 268 -12.07 -13.24 19.86
CA GLN A 268 -13.30 -13.71 19.20
C GLN A 268 -13.39 -13.28 17.71
N ASP A 269 -12.86 -12.11 17.36
CA ASP A 269 -12.88 -11.59 15.99
C ASP A 269 -11.83 -12.33 15.15
N ILE A 270 -10.64 -12.61 15.73
CA ILE A 270 -9.59 -13.43 15.13
C ILE A 270 -10.14 -14.82 14.80
N GLU A 271 -10.80 -15.45 15.76
CA GLU A 271 -11.40 -16.77 15.62
C GLU A 271 -12.49 -16.80 14.55
N SER A 272 -13.33 -15.77 14.49
CA SER A 272 -14.33 -15.60 13.42
C SER A 272 -13.69 -15.49 12.03
N LEU A 273 -12.58 -14.73 11.91
CA LEU A 273 -11.86 -14.61 10.64
C LEU A 273 -11.17 -15.91 10.23
N LEU A 274 -10.62 -16.68 11.17
CA LEU A 274 -10.02 -17.97 10.88
C LEU A 274 -11.04 -18.96 10.29
N ARG A 275 -12.24 -19.03 10.88
CA ARG A 275 -13.34 -19.82 10.32
C ARG A 275 -13.71 -19.37 8.91
N ARG A 276 -13.76 -18.05 8.68
CA ARG A 276 -14.02 -17.51 7.35
C ARG A 276 -12.94 -17.89 6.35
N ILE A 277 -11.66 -17.88 6.73
CA ILE A 277 -10.56 -18.32 5.86
C ILE A 277 -10.73 -19.78 5.45
N GLU A 278 -11.12 -20.64 6.39
CA GLU A 278 -11.34 -22.07 6.14
C GLU A 278 -12.53 -22.32 5.20
N THR A 279 -13.58 -21.51 5.30
CA THR A 279 -14.79 -21.67 4.49
C THR A 279 -14.74 -20.95 3.15
N GLU A 280 -14.21 -19.73 3.12
CA GLU A 280 -14.22 -18.84 1.94
C GLU A 280 -12.97 -19.02 1.07
N GLN A 281 -11.88 -19.58 1.61
CA GLN A 281 -10.61 -19.81 0.90
C GLN A 281 -10.15 -18.56 0.13
N PRO A 282 -9.90 -17.43 0.82
CA PRO A 282 -9.55 -16.18 0.15
C PRO A 282 -8.21 -16.32 -0.57
N LEU A 283 -8.02 -15.59 -1.67
CA LEU A 283 -6.75 -15.56 -2.41
C LEU A 283 -5.59 -15.06 -1.54
N MET A 284 -5.87 -14.13 -0.62
CA MET A 284 -4.89 -13.58 0.31
C MET A 284 -5.42 -13.42 1.72
N ILE A 285 -4.50 -13.33 2.69
CA ILE A 285 -4.77 -12.80 4.02
C ILE A 285 -3.91 -11.56 4.28
N GLY A 286 -4.40 -10.67 5.14
CA GLY A 286 -3.67 -9.48 5.58
C GLY A 286 -3.30 -9.60 7.05
N LEU A 287 -2.03 -9.72 7.40
CA LEU A 287 -1.58 -9.86 8.79
C LEU A 287 -0.95 -8.58 9.32
N HIS A 288 -1.68 -7.82 10.13
CA HIS A 288 -1.09 -6.64 10.78
C HIS A 288 -0.03 -7.07 11.82
N HIS A 289 1.16 -6.43 11.83
CA HIS A 289 2.28 -6.82 12.71
C HIS A 289 1.91 -6.92 14.20
N LYS A 290 0.99 -6.08 14.69
CA LYS A 290 0.46 -6.13 16.07
C LYS A 290 -0.39 -7.37 16.40
N VAL A 291 -0.93 -8.04 15.39
CA VAL A 291 -1.74 -9.26 15.60
C VAL A 291 -0.83 -10.48 15.74
N VAL A 292 0.26 -10.55 14.99
CA VAL A 292 1.11 -11.75 14.92
C VAL A 292 1.59 -12.23 16.31
N PRO A 293 2.10 -11.36 17.21
CA PRO A 293 2.52 -11.77 18.56
C PRO A 293 1.37 -12.27 19.45
N ARG A 294 0.12 -12.01 19.09
CA ARG A 294 -1.07 -12.40 19.84
C ARG A 294 -1.68 -13.71 19.36
N LEU A 295 -1.20 -14.27 18.26
CA LEU A 295 -1.71 -15.52 17.72
C LEU A 295 -1.23 -16.68 18.60
N THR A 296 -2.17 -17.51 19.06
CA THR A 296 -1.87 -18.78 19.74
C THR A 296 -1.22 -19.76 18.77
N SER A 297 -0.60 -20.83 19.28
CA SER A 297 -0.08 -21.92 18.45
C SER A 297 -1.17 -22.54 17.57
N GLU A 298 -2.41 -22.63 18.08
CA GLU A 298 -3.55 -23.10 17.31
C GLU A 298 -3.90 -22.15 16.15
N HIS A 299 -3.99 -20.83 16.41
CA HIS A 299 -4.22 -19.84 15.35
C HIS A 299 -3.13 -19.91 14.27
N ARG A 300 -1.86 -20.02 14.69
CA ARG A 300 -0.71 -20.11 13.78
C ARG A 300 -0.76 -21.37 12.93
N GLN A 301 -1.13 -22.51 13.51
CA GLN A 301 -1.29 -23.76 12.78
C GLN A 301 -2.40 -23.66 11.73
N ARG A 302 -3.53 -23.02 12.05
CA ARG A 302 -4.64 -22.81 11.09
C ARG A 302 -4.22 -21.89 9.93
N LEU A 303 -3.51 -20.79 10.23
CA LEU A 303 -2.96 -19.92 9.20
C LEU A 303 -1.89 -20.60 8.34
N LYS A 304 -1.06 -21.46 8.94
CA LYS A 304 -0.09 -22.28 8.22
C LYS A 304 -0.80 -23.24 7.26
N SER A 305 -1.88 -23.88 7.67
CA SER A 305 -2.69 -24.72 6.79
C SER A 305 -3.26 -23.92 5.61
N ALA A 306 -3.75 -22.70 5.84
CA ALA A 306 -4.36 -21.87 4.81
C ALA A 306 -3.36 -21.22 3.85
N THR A 307 -2.17 -20.83 4.33
CA THR A 307 -1.14 -20.16 3.51
C THR A 307 -0.09 -21.12 2.94
N ALA A 308 0.02 -22.31 3.54
CA ALA A 308 1.14 -23.22 3.39
C ALA A 308 2.52 -22.60 3.71
N VAL A 309 2.54 -21.53 4.52
CA VAL A 309 3.78 -20.91 5.02
C VAL A 309 3.82 -20.97 6.54
N ASP A 310 4.98 -21.34 7.07
CA ASP A 310 5.20 -21.49 8.51
C ASP A 310 5.59 -20.14 9.14
N LEU A 311 4.66 -19.55 9.90
CA LEU A 311 4.87 -18.28 10.62
C LEU A 311 6.02 -18.38 11.62
N ASP A 312 6.15 -19.50 12.33
CA ASP A 312 7.15 -19.68 13.38
C ASP A 312 8.55 -19.80 12.77
N ALA A 313 8.67 -20.50 11.64
CA ALA A 313 9.93 -20.59 10.90
C ALA A 313 10.38 -19.21 10.38
N VAL A 314 9.44 -18.38 9.89
CA VAL A 314 9.74 -17.03 9.41
C VAL A 314 10.19 -16.12 10.56
N GLU A 315 9.53 -16.18 11.72
CA GLU A 315 9.94 -15.41 12.90
C GLU A 315 11.31 -15.87 13.43
N ALA A 316 11.57 -17.18 13.49
CA ALA A 316 12.85 -17.73 13.94
C ALA A 316 14.03 -17.35 13.02
N SER A 317 13.79 -17.20 11.71
CA SER A 317 14.80 -16.76 10.74
C SER A 317 15.04 -15.25 10.73
N SER A 318 14.21 -14.49 11.45
CA SER A 318 14.33 -13.03 11.50
C SER A 318 15.42 -12.63 12.50
N PRO A 319 16.37 -11.76 12.13
CA PRO A 319 17.34 -11.25 13.10
C PRO A 319 16.57 -10.60 14.25
N PRO A 320 16.99 -10.79 15.51
CA PRO A 320 16.31 -10.22 16.66
C PRO A 320 16.24 -8.71 16.46
N LEU A 321 15.02 -8.17 16.38
CA LEU A 321 14.82 -6.73 16.38
C LEU A 321 15.33 -6.23 17.73
N GLY A 322 16.33 -5.35 17.73
CA GLY A 322 16.84 -4.74 18.95
C GLY A 322 15.68 -4.12 19.75
N THR A 323 15.28 -4.78 20.83
CA THR A 323 14.05 -4.49 21.58
C THR A 323 14.02 -3.06 22.13
N ASP A 324 15.19 -2.52 22.45
CA ASP A 324 15.35 -1.16 22.99
C ASP A 324 15.24 -0.04 21.94
N GLU A 325 15.35 -0.36 20.66
CA GLU A 325 15.28 0.63 19.59
C GLU A 325 13.84 0.82 19.06
N LEU A 326 13.05 -0.26 19.08
CA LEU A 326 11.63 -0.24 18.70
C LEU A 326 10.76 0.52 19.69
N ALA A 327 11.00 0.35 20.99
CA ALA A 327 10.27 1.07 22.03
C ALA A 327 10.49 2.59 21.93
N ARG A 328 11.70 3.03 21.55
CA ARG A 328 12.02 4.45 21.37
C ARG A 328 11.42 5.07 20.10
N ARG A 329 11.18 4.26 19.05
CA ARG A 329 10.66 4.73 17.76
C ARG A 329 9.13 4.77 17.68
N CYS A 330 8.41 3.95 18.46
CA CYS A 330 6.94 3.90 18.44
C CYS A 330 6.23 5.04 19.20
N HIS A 331 6.95 5.83 20.00
CA HIS A 331 6.39 6.90 20.84
C HIS A 331 6.70 8.33 20.34
N GLY A 332 7.20 8.47 19.11
CA GLY A 332 7.57 9.77 18.49
C GLY A 332 6.58 10.32 17.48
#